data_AF-A0A249N0A4-F1
#
_entry.id   AF-A0A249N0A4-F1
#
_cell.length_a   1.000
_cell.length_b   1.000
_cell.length_c   1.000
_cell.angle_alpha   90.00
_cell.angle_beta   90.00
_cell.angle_gamma   90.00
#
_symmetry.space_group_name_H-M   'P 1'
#
loop_
_entity.id
_entity.type
_entity.pdbx_description
1 polymer ?
#
loop_
_entity_poly.entity_id
_entity_poly.type
_entity_poly.pdbx_seq_one_letter_code
_entity_poly.pdbx_strand_id
1 'polypeptide(L)'
;MLRMLSEAHGNVVLADDLPAKPVGVMKPGMVEIGAATHDRASRRSPTIRTTEALSRLTAVTATKIRRLAVVAPLGLACLCSGWPASSQVVIGPGDRPETGLQGQTTIEDVVSGRSKLPYHAGVRLVGRTDIWNRGGNLQLSWVDQCAYVSTFKQAGPITANSRSALFLREPAGVAVIDVRDPRAPKPVRLLRDRGSIDAVETMHAIAAPGRKVLVAGAYSGGIAGRGEEDAAWLSIYDASDCLNPKLQSEFKWPANIHMVTISPNGRRVYGTEVVPGLGSGKGGLHVLDISNMKRPRYLGRFGVTRPNGLTAGFTPHEVSISHDERRIYAAVLASETGDVPVGASILASDGDVPVENGSVYILDNSDIVDGRSQPKMRLVGEAKQGGFHSVVPASINGVPHLVGAAELGACPGTWPRIINIADEKNPKIVGEFKLQMNIKENCDAIRFTPRKEDPYASFIPIPDITARLGAVGSHFNDVDDARNTRLGLFPFFAGGVRIVDLRDPTKPVEVGYYKPGANPDTPLSGNGLNWTGLNDQVTDGCMSHVRYVPESGHIWFACVTTGFHVIELNPDLRARLGFPTVK
;
A
#
# COMPACT_ATOMS: atom_id res chain seq x y z
N MET A 1 54.47 -1.79 47.49
CA MET A 1 55.17 -2.82 46.67
C MET A 1 55.28 -2.28 45.24
N LEU A 2 56.45 -2.46 44.59
CA LEU A 2 56.85 -2.16 43.20
C LEU A 2 55.84 -1.37 42.30
N ARG A 3 56.08 -0.15 41.78
CA ARG A 3 57.10 0.33 40.79
C ARG A 3 57.19 -0.54 39.51
N MET A 4 57.25 -0.05 38.26
CA MET A 4 57.24 1.31 37.67
C MET A 4 57.20 1.21 36.10
N LEU A 5 56.65 2.23 35.40
CA LEU A 5 57.07 2.75 34.05
C LEU A 5 57.03 1.81 32.81
N SER A 6 57.15 2.22 31.54
CA SER A 6 56.79 3.46 30.77
C SER A 6 57.17 3.24 29.28
N GLU A 7 56.41 3.80 28.31
CA GLU A 7 56.87 4.15 26.92
C GLU A 7 57.42 3.01 26.01
N ALA A 8 57.64 3.13 24.69
CA ALA A 8 57.09 3.96 23.59
C ALA A 8 57.39 3.26 22.23
N HIS A 9 57.07 3.92 21.10
CA HIS A 9 57.20 3.48 19.70
C HIS A 9 58.54 2.86 19.24
N GLY A 10 58.52 2.01 18.20
CA GLY A 10 59.67 1.88 17.28
C GLY A 10 59.77 0.61 16.41
N ASN A 11 59.62 0.77 15.09
CA ASN A 11 60.29 0.09 13.96
C ASN A 11 60.64 -1.42 13.99
N VAL A 12 60.20 -2.13 12.95
CA VAL A 12 60.86 -3.33 12.38
C VAL A 12 61.16 -3.06 10.90
N VAL A 13 62.39 -3.33 10.45
CA VAL A 13 62.90 -2.92 9.13
C VAL A 13 63.90 -3.95 8.58
N LEU A 14 63.59 -4.49 7.37
CA LEU A 14 64.49 -5.12 6.36
C LEU A 14 65.24 -6.43 6.74
N ALA A 15 65.60 -7.34 5.83
CA ALA A 15 65.26 -7.62 4.41
C ALA A 15 65.56 -9.13 4.15
N ASP A 16 65.38 -9.80 2.99
CA ASP A 16 65.16 -9.45 1.58
C ASP A 16 63.98 -10.31 1.01
N ASP A 17 63.61 -10.44 -0.28
CA ASP A 17 64.22 -10.07 -1.58
C ASP A 17 63.12 -9.78 -2.65
N LEU A 18 63.44 -9.89 -3.95
CA LEU A 18 62.75 -9.35 -5.12
C LEU A 18 62.64 -10.43 -6.26
N PRO A 19 62.18 -10.15 -7.52
CA PRO A 19 61.43 -9.00 -8.06
C PRO A 19 60.20 -9.30 -8.99
N ALA A 20 59.23 -8.37 -9.00
CA ALA A 20 58.56 -7.66 -10.13
C ALA A 20 58.26 -8.32 -11.53
N LYS A 21 56.98 -8.37 -11.98
CA LYS A 21 56.25 -7.46 -12.95
C LYS A 21 56.44 -7.78 -14.48
N PRO A 22 55.71 -7.15 -15.44
CA PRO A 22 54.50 -6.29 -15.42
C PRO A 22 53.32 -6.84 -16.28
N VAL A 23 52.15 -6.17 -16.39
CA VAL A 23 51.58 -5.41 -17.56
C VAL A 23 50.03 -5.48 -17.40
N GLY A 24 49.13 -4.58 -17.84
CA GLY A 24 49.20 -3.29 -18.58
C GLY A 24 47.78 -2.75 -18.92
N VAL A 25 47.65 -1.83 -19.89
CA VAL A 25 46.37 -1.25 -20.38
C VAL A 25 46.23 -1.44 -21.90
N MET A 26 45.02 -1.74 -22.43
CA MET A 26 44.65 -1.37 -23.82
C MET A 26 43.16 -1.43 -24.20
N LYS A 27 42.73 -0.43 -24.97
CA LYS A 27 41.71 -0.39 -26.06
C LYS A 27 42.35 0.46 -27.19
N PRO A 28 41.89 0.49 -28.46
CA PRO A 28 40.82 -0.25 -29.14
C PRO A 28 41.27 -0.97 -30.45
N GLY A 29 40.33 -1.54 -31.21
CA GLY A 29 40.51 -2.13 -32.56
C GLY A 29 39.71 -3.43 -32.67
N MET A 30 38.61 -3.53 -33.42
CA MET A 30 38.43 -3.40 -34.89
C MET A 30 39.24 -4.45 -35.66
N VAL A 31 38.56 -5.54 -36.05
CA VAL A 31 39.01 -6.49 -37.08
C VAL A 31 37.83 -6.75 -38.01
N GLU A 32 38.09 -6.65 -39.31
CA GLU A 32 37.12 -6.80 -40.39
C GLU A 32 36.75 -8.27 -40.62
N ILE A 33 35.55 -8.53 -41.14
CA ILE A 33 35.19 -9.80 -41.76
C ILE A 33 35.17 -9.57 -43.28
N GLY A 34 36.34 -9.70 -43.91
CA GLY A 34 36.51 -9.64 -45.36
C GLY A 34 36.18 -10.98 -46.03
N ALA A 35 35.60 -10.94 -47.24
CA ALA A 35 35.01 -12.10 -47.91
C ALA A 35 35.89 -12.71 -49.03
N ALA A 36 35.65 -13.98 -49.33
CA ALA A 36 35.93 -14.68 -50.60
C ALA A 36 34.97 -15.89 -50.69
N THR A 37 34.01 -16.02 -51.63
CA THR A 37 34.12 -16.37 -53.08
C THR A 37 34.79 -17.74 -53.30
N HIS A 38 34.28 -18.72 -54.06
CA HIS A 38 33.21 -18.85 -55.07
C HIS A 38 32.50 -20.24 -54.90
N ASP A 39 31.39 -20.64 -55.54
CA ASP A 39 31.20 -20.79 -57.01
C ASP A 39 29.73 -20.95 -57.47
N ARG A 40 29.51 -21.13 -58.78
CA ARG A 40 28.34 -20.70 -59.56
C ARG A 40 27.60 -21.84 -60.29
N ALA A 41 26.26 -21.86 -60.24
CA ALA A 41 25.37 -22.35 -61.33
C ALA A 41 23.91 -21.91 -61.05
N SER A 42 23.25 -21.05 -61.86
CA SER A 42 22.45 -21.38 -63.06
C SER A 42 21.30 -22.39 -62.78
N ARG A 43 20.00 -22.12 -62.97
CA ARG A 43 19.32 -21.37 -64.05
C ARG A 43 17.82 -21.06 -63.75
N ARG A 44 17.30 -20.00 -64.41
CA ARG A 44 15.91 -19.77 -64.93
C ARG A 44 14.72 -19.54 -63.96
N SER A 45 14.13 -18.35 -64.12
CA SER A 45 12.72 -18.02 -63.82
C SER A 45 11.73 -18.70 -64.80
N PRO A 46 10.42 -18.59 -64.54
CA PRO A 46 9.63 -17.66 -65.37
C PRO A 46 8.65 -16.75 -64.59
N THR A 47 8.35 -15.60 -65.19
CA THR A 47 7.24 -14.67 -64.87
C THR A 47 5.94 -15.07 -65.61
N ILE A 48 4.88 -14.22 -65.54
CA ILE A 48 3.61 -14.23 -66.33
C ILE A 48 2.48 -15.07 -65.65
N ARG A 49 1.24 -14.60 -65.42
CA ARG A 49 0.54 -13.32 -65.74
C ARG A 49 -0.60 -13.01 -64.76
N THR A 50 -1.05 -11.76 -64.78
CA THR A 50 -2.34 -11.24 -64.29
C THR A 50 -3.56 -11.74 -65.09
N THR A 51 -4.72 -11.88 -64.43
CA THR A 51 -6.05 -11.58 -65.03
C THR A 51 -7.06 -11.17 -63.96
N GLU A 52 -7.78 -10.09 -64.20
CA GLU A 52 -8.98 -9.69 -63.46
C GLU A 52 -10.19 -10.54 -63.88
N ALA A 53 -11.22 -10.61 -63.03
CA ALA A 53 -12.60 -10.86 -63.46
C ALA A 53 -13.58 -10.19 -62.48
N LEU A 54 -14.44 -9.32 -63.00
CA LEU A 54 -15.42 -8.53 -62.26
C LEU A 54 -16.85 -9.08 -62.44
N SER A 55 -17.73 -8.71 -61.49
CA SER A 55 -19.14 -8.33 -61.71
C SER A 55 -20.27 -9.38 -61.80
N ARG A 56 -21.28 -9.13 -60.92
CA ARG A 56 -22.76 -9.21 -61.16
C ARG A 56 -23.40 -10.61 -61.28
N LEU A 57 -24.68 -10.86 -61.00
CA LEU A 57 -25.85 -10.18 -60.38
C LEU A 57 -26.72 -11.35 -59.79
N THR A 58 -27.65 -11.25 -58.83
CA THR A 58 -28.91 -10.49 -58.74
C THR A 58 -29.52 -10.60 -57.33
N ALA A 59 -30.23 -9.56 -56.89
CA ALA A 59 -31.17 -9.67 -55.78
C ALA A 59 -32.57 -10.16 -56.27
N VAL A 60 -33.33 -10.80 -55.38
CA VAL A 60 -34.79 -10.97 -55.55
C VAL A 60 -35.49 -10.53 -54.27
N THR A 61 -36.30 -9.49 -54.38
CA THR A 61 -37.22 -9.02 -53.33
C THR A 61 -38.63 -9.56 -53.59
N ALA A 62 -39.33 -10.02 -52.55
CA ALA A 62 -40.77 -10.28 -52.62
C ALA A 62 -41.45 -10.01 -51.27
N THR A 63 -42.09 -8.85 -51.18
CA THR A 63 -42.83 -8.33 -50.03
C THR A 63 -44.12 -9.12 -49.78
N LYS A 64 -44.52 -9.30 -48.51
CA LYS A 64 -45.95 -9.37 -48.15
C LYS A 64 -46.24 -8.85 -46.74
N ILE A 65 -46.99 -7.75 -46.69
CA ILE A 65 -47.52 -7.11 -45.47
C ILE A 65 -48.97 -7.58 -45.27
N ARG A 66 -49.37 -7.95 -44.04
CA ARG A 66 -50.76 -7.77 -43.56
C ARG A 66 -50.90 -7.77 -42.02
N ARG A 67 -50.95 -6.54 -41.50
CA ARG A 67 -51.72 -5.99 -40.35
C ARG A 67 -52.21 -6.90 -39.20
N LEU A 68 -51.81 -6.48 -37.99
CA LEU A 68 -52.57 -6.33 -36.73
C LEU A 68 -53.57 -7.42 -36.29
N ALA A 69 -53.30 -7.97 -35.09
CA ALA A 69 -54.30 -8.10 -34.03
C ALA A 69 -53.66 -7.67 -32.70
N VAL A 70 -54.34 -6.81 -31.93
CA VAL A 70 -53.92 -6.40 -30.58
C VAL A 70 -54.51 -7.39 -29.58
N VAL A 71 -53.64 -8.15 -28.89
CA VAL A 71 -54.00 -8.85 -27.65
C VAL A 71 -52.80 -8.75 -26.70
N ALA A 72 -53.00 -8.14 -25.54
CA ALA A 72 -52.02 -8.14 -24.47
C ALA A 72 -52.27 -9.34 -23.54
N PRO A 73 -51.24 -10.13 -23.19
CA PRO A 73 -51.25 -10.96 -22.00
C PRO A 73 -50.42 -10.31 -20.90
N LEU A 74 -50.98 -10.24 -19.69
CA LEU A 74 -50.25 -9.83 -18.50
C LEU A 74 -49.18 -10.86 -18.14
N GLY A 75 -48.06 -10.37 -17.60
CA GLY A 75 -47.41 -10.98 -16.45
C GLY A 75 -46.67 -12.31 -16.65
N LEU A 76 -45.37 -12.22 -16.93
CA LEU A 76 -44.39 -12.93 -16.10
C LEU A 76 -43.05 -12.17 -16.10
N ALA A 77 -42.85 -11.32 -15.09
CA ALA A 77 -41.58 -10.67 -14.85
C ALA A 77 -40.59 -11.72 -14.30
N CYS A 78 -39.79 -12.31 -15.19
CA CYS A 78 -38.70 -13.19 -14.77
C CYS A 78 -37.63 -12.34 -14.08
N LEU A 79 -37.58 -12.40 -12.75
CA LEU A 79 -36.61 -11.70 -11.90
C LEU A 79 -35.23 -12.33 -12.06
N CYS A 80 -34.52 -11.98 -13.14
CA CYS A 80 -33.07 -12.12 -13.20
C CYS A 80 -32.43 -11.04 -12.31
N SER A 81 -32.33 -11.32 -11.01
CA SER A 81 -31.65 -10.48 -10.04
C SER A 81 -30.13 -10.56 -10.17
N GLY A 82 -29.59 -10.10 -11.30
CA GLY A 82 -28.20 -9.66 -11.35
C GLY A 82 -28.12 -8.31 -10.64
N TRP A 83 -27.31 -8.20 -9.58
CA TRP A 83 -26.98 -6.89 -9.01
C TRP A 83 -26.02 -6.17 -9.95
N PRO A 84 -26.40 -5.06 -10.61
CA PRO A 84 -25.39 -4.17 -11.13
C PRO A 84 -24.73 -3.48 -9.94
N ALA A 85 -23.42 -3.62 -9.79
CA ALA A 85 -22.61 -2.72 -8.97
C ALA A 85 -22.61 -1.33 -9.64
N SER A 86 -23.72 -0.62 -9.48
CA SER A 86 -23.91 0.72 -10.03
C SER A 86 -23.13 1.70 -9.18
N SER A 87 -21.96 2.10 -9.67
CA SER A 87 -21.25 3.26 -9.13
C SER A 87 -22.20 4.47 -9.13
N GLN A 88 -22.30 5.16 -7.99
CA GLN A 88 -23.17 6.33 -7.84
C GLN A 88 -22.40 7.65 -8.00
N VAL A 89 -21.19 7.56 -8.57
CA VAL A 89 -20.33 8.70 -8.91
C VAL A 89 -21.02 9.50 -10.01
N VAL A 90 -21.39 10.74 -9.69
CA VAL A 90 -21.95 11.68 -10.67
C VAL A 90 -20.78 12.36 -11.37
N ILE A 91 -20.61 12.09 -12.66
CA ILE A 91 -19.57 12.73 -13.49
C ILE A 91 -19.98 14.18 -13.79
N GLY A 92 -19.30 15.13 -13.17
CA GLY A 92 -19.56 16.55 -13.29
C GLY A 92 -18.58 17.28 -14.22
N PRO A 93 -18.85 18.57 -14.54
CA PRO A 93 -17.90 19.43 -15.24
C PRO A 93 -16.57 19.52 -14.48
N GLY A 94 -15.46 19.27 -15.18
CA GLY A 94 -14.12 19.28 -14.60
C GLY A 94 -13.56 17.89 -14.28
N ASP A 95 -14.41 16.86 -14.10
CA ASP A 95 -13.98 15.49 -13.85
C ASP A 95 -13.18 14.90 -15.04
N ARG A 96 -12.41 13.85 -14.74
CA ARG A 96 -11.62 13.06 -15.68
C ARG A 96 -11.86 11.57 -15.38
N PRO A 97 -13.00 11.01 -15.80
CA PRO A 97 -13.41 9.68 -15.38
C PRO A 97 -12.46 8.57 -15.86
N GLU A 98 -12.49 7.43 -15.15
CA GLU A 98 -11.93 6.16 -15.64
C GLU A 98 -12.56 5.77 -16.99
N THR A 99 -11.78 5.10 -17.84
CA THR A 99 -12.11 4.81 -19.25
C THR A 99 -12.60 3.37 -19.47
N GLY A 100 -12.32 2.47 -18.53
CA GLY A 100 -12.75 1.07 -18.53
C GLY A 100 -13.66 0.74 -17.35
N LEU A 101 -13.49 -0.46 -16.79
CA LEU A 101 -14.15 -0.84 -15.54
C LEU A 101 -13.70 0.05 -14.37
N GLN A 102 -14.58 0.19 -13.37
CA GLN A 102 -14.24 0.85 -12.10
C GLN A 102 -13.03 0.16 -11.44
N GLY A 103 -11.97 0.92 -11.21
CA GLY A 103 -10.67 0.43 -10.72
C GLY A 103 -9.63 0.16 -11.82
N GLN A 104 -10.03 0.07 -13.08
CA GLN A 104 -9.16 -0.38 -14.17
C GLN A 104 -8.27 0.75 -14.71
N THR A 105 -7.01 0.43 -14.97
CA THR A 105 -6.16 1.16 -15.93
C THR A 105 -6.11 0.31 -17.20
N THR A 106 -6.62 0.83 -18.31
CA THR A 106 -6.75 0.10 -19.57
C THR A 106 -5.42 0.04 -20.32
N ILE A 107 -5.20 -1.00 -21.13
CA ILE A 107 -3.98 -1.10 -21.94
C ILE A 107 -3.99 -0.05 -23.06
N GLU A 108 -5.18 0.33 -23.52
CA GLU A 108 -5.42 1.43 -24.46
C GLU A 108 -4.93 2.78 -23.91
N ASP A 109 -5.20 3.06 -22.63
CA ASP A 109 -4.70 4.28 -21.97
C ASP A 109 -3.19 4.22 -21.71
N VAL A 110 -2.65 3.03 -21.46
CA VAL A 110 -1.20 2.80 -21.34
C VAL A 110 -0.48 3.07 -22.66
N VAL A 111 -0.99 2.50 -23.76
CA VAL A 111 -0.41 2.62 -25.12
C VAL A 111 -0.55 4.05 -25.67
N SER A 112 -1.69 4.70 -25.45
CA SER A 112 -1.89 6.11 -25.85
C SER A 112 -1.16 7.11 -24.96
N GLY A 113 -0.64 6.68 -23.80
CA GLY A 113 -0.03 7.53 -22.78
C GLY A 113 -1.04 8.29 -21.90
N ARG A 114 -2.35 8.13 -22.11
CA ARG A 114 -3.41 8.70 -21.26
C ARG A 114 -3.26 8.28 -19.80
N SER A 115 -2.76 7.08 -19.52
CA SER A 115 -2.55 6.55 -18.16
C SER A 115 -1.57 7.38 -17.31
N LYS A 116 -0.68 8.14 -17.96
CA LYS A 116 0.29 9.03 -17.29
C LYS A 116 -0.35 10.28 -16.70
N LEU A 117 -1.59 10.60 -17.07
CA LEU A 117 -2.33 11.77 -16.59
C LEU A 117 -3.39 11.38 -15.53
N PRO A 118 -3.76 12.28 -14.61
CA PRO A 118 -4.73 11.97 -13.56
C PRO A 118 -6.11 11.49 -14.06
N TYR A 119 -6.80 10.75 -13.20
CA TYR A 119 -8.22 10.40 -13.34
C TYR A 119 -8.91 10.75 -12.02
N HIS A 120 -10.03 11.46 -12.08
CA HIS A 120 -10.75 11.84 -10.87
C HIS A 120 -12.22 12.11 -11.16
N ALA A 121 -13.07 11.84 -10.17
CA ALA A 121 -14.47 12.19 -10.20
C ALA A 121 -14.97 12.49 -8.79
N GLY A 122 -15.90 13.44 -8.64
CA GLY A 122 -16.43 13.87 -7.34
C GLY A 122 -15.45 14.67 -6.46
N VAL A 123 -14.21 14.88 -6.92
CA VAL A 123 -13.14 15.59 -6.22
C VAL A 123 -12.34 16.50 -7.14
N ARG A 124 -11.69 17.49 -6.53
CA ARG A 124 -10.70 18.37 -7.18
C ARG A 124 -9.37 18.37 -6.43
N LEU A 125 -8.28 18.50 -7.19
CA LEU A 125 -6.95 18.73 -6.63
C LEU A 125 -6.88 20.13 -6.01
N VAL A 126 -6.36 20.23 -4.79
CA VAL A 126 -6.04 21.49 -4.12
C VAL A 126 -4.59 21.87 -4.41
N GLY A 127 -3.68 20.92 -4.18
CA GLY A 127 -2.25 21.08 -4.41
C GLY A 127 -1.52 19.74 -4.27
N ARG A 128 -0.28 19.68 -4.76
CA ARG A 128 0.58 18.49 -4.67
C ARG A 128 2.06 18.87 -4.64
N THR A 129 2.90 17.92 -4.24
CA THR A 129 4.36 17.96 -4.45
C THR A 129 4.88 16.56 -4.72
N ASP A 130 5.75 16.42 -5.71
CA ASP A 130 6.48 15.19 -6.04
C ASP A 130 7.66 14.88 -5.07
N ILE A 131 7.85 15.74 -4.06
CA ILE A 131 8.84 15.61 -2.99
C ILE A 131 10.27 15.54 -3.56
N TRP A 132 10.68 16.60 -4.26
CA TRP A 132 11.95 16.66 -5.01
C TRP A 132 12.04 15.60 -6.12
N ASN A 133 10.90 15.32 -6.76
CA ASN A 133 10.73 14.30 -7.80
C ASN A 133 11.31 12.92 -7.46
N ARG A 134 11.19 12.49 -6.19
CA ARG A 134 11.99 11.37 -5.67
C ARG A 134 11.51 9.97 -6.00
N GLY A 135 10.20 9.77 -6.09
CA GLY A 135 9.58 8.45 -6.09
C GLY A 135 9.81 7.67 -4.78
N GLY A 136 9.50 6.37 -4.77
CA GLY A 136 9.74 5.48 -3.64
C GLY A 136 9.03 5.88 -2.35
N ASN A 137 7.93 6.65 -2.44
CA ASN A 137 7.12 7.08 -1.29
C ASN A 137 6.20 5.95 -0.81
N LEU A 138 5.91 5.86 0.49
CA LEU A 138 4.93 4.89 1.00
C LEU A 138 3.99 5.49 2.05
N GLN A 139 4.42 5.50 3.32
CA GLN A 139 3.55 5.85 4.44
C GLN A 139 3.39 7.37 4.59
N LEU A 140 2.21 7.79 5.05
CA LEU A 140 1.89 9.16 5.43
C LEU A 140 1.59 9.22 6.93
N SER A 141 2.13 10.23 7.60
CA SER A 141 1.77 10.60 8.97
C SER A 141 1.69 12.13 9.09
N TRP A 142 1.08 12.66 10.15
CA TRP A 142 0.86 14.10 10.26
C TRP A 142 0.87 14.61 11.71
N VAL A 143 1.25 15.89 11.85
CA VAL A 143 1.08 16.70 13.06
C VAL A 143 0.68 18.10 12.60
N ASP A 144 -0.38 18.67 13.15
CA ASP A 144 -0.92 20.00 12.79
C ASP A 144 -1.10 20.18 11.25
N GLN A 145 -0.32 21.09 10.65
CA GLN A 145 -0.27 21.43 9.22
C GLN A 145 0.99 20.85 8.54
N CYS A 146 1.66 19.89 9.16
CA CYS A 146 2.82 19.19 8.62
C CYS A 146 2.44 17.75 8.22
N ALA A 147 2.94 17.32 7.07
CA ALA A 147 2.90 15.93 6.62
C ALA A 147 4.30 15.31 6.65
N TYR A 148 4.37 14.03 6.99
CA TYR A 148 5.59 13.22 6.98
C TYR A 148 5.38 12.08 6.00
N VAL A 149 6.27 11.93 5.01
CA VAL A 149 6.16 10.87 3.99
C VAL A 149 7.40 10.01 4.01
N SER A 150 7.24 8.71 4.30
CA SER A 150 8.35 7.76 4.35
C SER A 150 8.88 7.42 2.95
N THR A 151 9.97 6.67 2.90
CA THR A 151 10.44 6.00 1.68
C THR A 151 10.66 4.52 1.90
N PHE A 152 10.61 3.76 0.80
CA PHE A 152 11.02 2.36 0.73
C PHE A 152 12.07 2.15 -0.36
N LYS A 153 13.04 1.28 -0.10
CA LYS A 153 14.11 0.94 -1.05
C LYS A 153 13.71 -0.11 -2.10
N GLN A 154 14.19 0.09 -3.33
CA GLN A 154 14.09 -0.91 -4.42
C GLN A 154 14.93 -2.18 -4.16
N ALA A 155 15.91 -2.13 -3.25
CA ALA A 155 16.71 -3.29 -2.85
C ALA A 155 15.90 -4.46 -2.22
N GLY A 156 14.62 -4.25 -1.90
CA GLY A 156 13.71 -5.27 -1.38
C GLY A 156 13.30 -5.02 0.08
N PRO A 157 12.12 -5.51 0.49
CA PRO A 157 11.48 -5.15 1.76
C PRO A 157 12.29 -5.60 2.98
N ILE A 158 12.94 -6.76 2.90
CA ILE A 158 13.74 -7.32 4.00
C ILE A 158 15.26 -7.17 3.82
N THR A 159 15.73 -6.50 2.76
CA THR A 159 17.17 -6.38 2.48
C THR A 159 17.86 -5.49 3.52
N ALA A 160 19.09 -5.84 3.91
CA ALA A 160 19.88 -5.09 4.89
C ALA A 160 20.16 -3.65 4.42
N ASN A 161 20.01 -2.67 5.31
CA ASN A 161 20.24 -1.26 5.00
C ASN A 161 21.74 -0.97 4.81
N SER A 162 22.60 -1.63 5.59
CA SER A 162 24.07 -1.62 5.40
C SER A 162 24.51 -2.05 3.98
N ARG A 163 23.71 -2.91 3.34
CA ARG A 163 23.94 -3.41 1.97
C ARG A 163 23.17 -2.63 0.88
N SER A 164 22.42 -1.61 1.26
CA SER A 164 21.50 -0.88 0.38
C SER A 164 21.93 0.56 0.08
N ALA A 165 23.18 0.93 0.38
CA ALA A 165 23.68 2.31 0.25
C ALA A 165 23.39 2.97 -1.11
N LEU A 166 23.42 2.22 -2.22
CA LEU A 166 23.08 2.75 -3.55
C LEU A 166 21.63 3.25 -3.67
N PHE A 167 20.70 2.64 -2.94
CA PHE A 167 19.26 2.93 -2.91
C PHE A 167 18.86 3.86 -1.75
N LEU A 168 19.75 4.09 -0.79
CA LEU A 168 19.51 4.90 0.41
C LEU A 168 20.22 6.27 0.39
N ARG A 169 20.73 6.70 -0.77
CA ARG A 169 21.18 8.09 -1.01
C ARG A 169 19.99 9.05 -0.92
N GLU A 170 20.25 10.34 -0.71
CA GLU A 170 19.20 11.34 -0.92
C GLU A 170 18.68 11.24 -2.36
N PRO A 171 17.37 11.38 -2.60
CA PRO A 171 16.31 11.88 -1.70
C PRO A 171 15.59 10.85 -0.78
N ALA A 172 16.16 9.67 -0.49
CA ALA A 172 15.57 8.71 0.47
C ALA A 172 15.52 9.24 1.92
N GLY A 173 14.53 8.80 2.70
CA GLY A 173 14.28 9.19 4.09
C GLY A 173 12.87 9.75 4.31
N VAL A 174 12.48 10.00 5.56
CA VAL A 174 11.19 10.64 5.86
C VAL A 174 11.24 12.11 5.46
N ALA A 175 10.46 12.51 4.46
CA ALA A 175 10.32 13.90 4.06
C ALA A 175 9.33 14.61 5.00
N VAL A 176 9.72 15.78 5.51
CA VAL A 176 8.86 16.73 6.22
C VAL A 176 8.31 17.73 5.21
N ILE A 177 6.98 17.86 5.15
CA ILE A 177 6.26 18.69 4.18
C ILE A 177 5.43 19.72 4.92
N ASP A 178 5.65 20.99 4.58
CA ASP A 178 4.84 22.13 5.00
C ASP A 178 3.53 22.17 4.18
N VAL A 179 2.38 22.06 4.84
CA VAL A 179 1.04 22.09 4.23
C VAL A 179 0.24 23.31 4.75
N ARG A 180 0.91 24.37 5.23
CA ARG A 180 0.25 25.61 5.66
C ARG A 180 -0.45 26.33 4.51
N ASP A 181 0.09 26.27 3.28
CA ASP A 181 -0.67 26.51 2.05
C ASP A 181 -0.92 25.17 1.33
N PRO A 182 -2.10 24.56 1.49
CA PRO A 182 -2.41 23.25 0.90
C PRO A 182 -2.45 23.27 -0.64
N ARG A 183 -2.44 24.44 -1.28
CA ARG A 183 -2.35 24.58 -2.74
C ARG A 183 -0.92 24.46 -3.26
N ALA A 184 0.07 24.69 -2.39
CA ALA A 184 1.48 24.62 -2.69
C ALA A 184 2.25 23.97 -1.52
N PRO A 185 1.99 22.68 -1.21
CA PRO A 185 2.72 21.97 -0.16
C PRO A 185 4.20 21.85 -0.52
N LYS A 186 5.10 22.03 0.46
CA LYS A 186 6.55 22.15 0.21
C LYS A 186 7.34 21.16 1.05
N PRO A 187 8.18 20.29 0.46
CA PRO A 187 9.15 19.52 1.24
C PRO A 187 10.22 20.48 1.79
N VAL A 188 10.42 20.47 3.11
CA VAL A 188 11.29 21.42 3.83
C VAL A 188 12.50 20.75 4.49
N ARG A 189 12.42 19.45 4.79
CA ARG A 189 13.49 18.69 5.47
C ARG A 189 13.38 17.20 5.15
N LEU A 190 14.50 16.50 5.25
CA LEU A 190 14.59 15.06 5.09
C LEU A 190 15.21 14.47 6.37
N LEU A 191 14.57 13.48 6.98
CA LEU A 191 15.05 12.76 8.17
C LEU A 191 15.67 11.43 7.72
N ARG A 192 16.92 11.21 8.11
CA ARG A 192 17.78 10.10 7.62
C ARG A 192 18.54 9.39 8.75
N ASP A 193 18.07 9.55 9.99
CA ASP A 193 18.48 8.74 11.13
C ASP A 193 18.02 7.28 10.95
N ARG A 194 18.53 6.34 11.77
CA ARG A 194 18.53 4.89 11.47
C ARG A 194 17.16 4.30 11.14
N GLY A 195 16.13 4.71 11.87
CA GLY A 195 14.75 4.28 11.66
C GLY A 195 13.98 5.09 10.61
N SER A 196 14.51 6.22 10.15
CA SER A 196 13.83 7.10 9.18
C SER A 196 14.38 7.02 7.76
N ILE A 197 15.60 6.50 7.54
CA ILE A 197 16.22 6.41 6.21
C ILE A 197 15.47 5.47 5.25
N ASP A 198 14.83 4.44 5.79
CA ASP A 198 14.04 3.43 5.06
C ASP A 198 12.91 2.93 5.96
N ALA A 199 11.96 3.84 6.24
CA ALA A 199 10.89 3.56 7.20
C ALA A 199 9.76 2.70 6.63
N VAL A 200 9.60 2.63 5.29
CA VAL A 200 8.56 1.82 4.62
C VAL A 200 7.18 2.10 5.24
N GLU A 201 6.54 1.13 5.89
CA GLU A 201 5.27 1.29 6.63
C GLU A 201 5.45 1.68 8.12
N THR A 202 6.64 1.49 8.69
CA THR A 202 6.96 1.64 10.12
C THR A 202 7.07 3.12 10.54
N MET A 203 6.07 3.94 10.24
CA MET A 203 6.04 5.35 10.61
C MET A 203 4.66 5.76 11.12
N HIS A 204 4.63 6.48 12.24
CA HIS A 204 3.40 7.06 12.79
C HIS A 204 3.72 8.36 13.54
N ALA A 205 2.76 9.28 13.58
CA ALA A 205 2.88 10.54 14.31
C ALA A 205 1.58 10.85 15.07
N ILE A 206 1.68 11.59 16.17
CA ILE A 206 0.49 11.99 16.94
C ILE A 206 0.66 13.37 17.59
N ALA A 207 -0.44 14.14 17.57
CA ALA A 207 -0.58 15.39 18.28
C ALA A 207 -1.52 15.18 19.48
N ALA A 208 -0.93 14.85 20.64
CA ALA A 208 -1.64 14.62 21.89
C ALA A 208 -1.62 15.88 22.78
N PRO A 209 -2.49 15.98 23.81
CA PRO A 209 -2.46 17.09 24.76
C PRO A 209 -1.08 17.28 25.41
N GLY A 210 -0.45 18.44 25.15
CA GLY A 210 0.88 18.78 25.64
C GLY A 210 2.04 17.98 25.04
N ARG A 211 1.84 17.24 23.94
CA ARG A 211 2.88 16.40 23.35
C ARG A 211 2.66 16.10 21.86
N LYS A 212 3.65 16.41 21.02
CA LYS A 212 3.68 16.04 19.60
C LYS A 212 4.85 15.09 19.35
N VAL A 213 4.58 13.93 18.76
CA VAL A 213 5.58 12.87 18.53
C VAL A 213 5.52 12.40 17.09
N LEU A 214 6.68 12.17 16.49
CA LEU A 214 6.85 11.35 15.29
C LEU A 214 7.76 10.18 15.65
N VAL A 215 7.46 8.97 15.18
CA VAL A 215 8.38 7.83 15.22
C VAL A 215 8.51 7.22 13.83
N ALA A 216 9.73 6.78 13.51
CA ALA A 216 10.02 6.05 12.27
C ALA A 216 10.99 4.90 12.60
N GLY A 217 10.67 3.70 12.12
CA GLY A 217 11.41 2.46 12.40
C GLY A 217 12.03 1.83 11.16
N ALA A 218 13.18 1.17 11.34
CA ALA A 218 13.86 0.46 10.27
C ALA A 218 13.11 -0.84 9.94
N TYR A 219 12.17 -0.78 9.00
CA TYR A 219 11.27 -1.87 8.60
C TYR A 219 12.00 -3.19 8.28
N SER A 220 13.17 -3.12 7.63
CA SER A 220 14.00 -4.31 7.31
C SER A 220 14.98 -4.73 8.41
N GLY A 221 14.91 -4.09 9.58
CA GLY A 221 15.85 -4.26 10.69
C GLY A 221 15.50 -5.43 11.60
N GLY A 222 16.50 -5.96 12.32
CA GLY A 222 16.30 -7.01 13.32
C GLY A 222 16.14 -8.43 12.75
N ILE A 223 16.37 -8.62 11.45
CA ILE A 223 16.48 -9.95 10.84
C ILE A 223 17.69 -10.68 11.45
N ALA A 224 17.46 -11.92 11.92
CA ALA A 224 18.47 -12.71 12.62
C ALA A 224 19.76 -12.91 11.79
N GLY A 225 20.91 -12.95 12.48
CA GLY A 225 22.22 -13.15 11.86
C GLY A 225 22.84 -11.90 11.21
N ARG A 226 22.25 -10.71 11.38
CA ARG A 226 22.81 -9.43 10.91
C ARG A 226 23.54 -8.66 12.04
N GLY A 227 24.37 -7.70 11.64
CA GLY A 227 25.06 -6.79 12.55
C GLY A 227 24.14 -5.73 13.16
N GLU A 228 24.64 -5.03 14.19
CA GLU A 228 23.87 -4.02 14.94
C GLU A 228 23.40 -2.81 14.10
N GLU A 229 24.12 -2.49 13.02
CA GLU A 229 23.68 -1.46 12.06
C GLU A 229 22.31 -1.78 11.45
N ASP A 230 22.07 -3.06 11.12
CA ASP A 230 20.81 -3.57 10.58
C ASP A 230 19.83 -4.05 11.68
N ALA A 231 19.97 -3.58 12.92
CA ALA A 231 19.00 -3.88 13.97
C ALA A 231 17.67 -3.13 13.74
N ALA A 232 16.62 -3.55 14.47
CA ALA A 232 15.29 -2.93 14.42
C ALA A 232 15.30 -1.59 15.19
N TRP A 233 15.90 -0.57 14.59
CA TRP A 233 15.97 0.78 15.13
C TRP A 233 14.61 1.50 15.04
N LEU A 234 14.28 2.28 16.05
CA LEU A 234 13.15 3.22 16.08
C LEU A 234 13.68 4.59 16.49
N SER A 235 13.72 5.52 15.53
CA SER A 235 14.09 6.91 15.75
C SER A 235 12.86 7.66 16.28
N ILE A 236 12.96 8.22 17.48
CA ILE A 236 11.86 8.90 18.19
C ILE A 236 12.10 10.41 18.16
N TYR A 237 11.14 11.18 17.63
CA TYR A 237 11.25 12.62 17.44
C TYR A 237 10.21 13.38 18.27
N ASP A 238 10.66 14.46 18.90
CA ASP A 238 9.78 15.54 19.36
C ASP A 238 9.36 16.37 18.15
N ALA A 239 8.05 16.39 17.88
CA ALA A 239 7.44 17.10 16.76
C ALA A 239 6.71 18.39 17.20
N SER A 240 7.13 18.98 18.34
CA SER A 240 6.55 20.24 18.86
C SER A 240 6.66 21.40 17.86
N ASP A 241 7.80 21.49 17.17
CA ASP A 241 7.93 22.18 15.87
C ASP A 241 7.84 21.12 14.77
N CYS A 242 6.65 20.97 14.16
CA CYS A 242 6.40 19.90 13.20
C CYS A 242 7.16 20.06 11.88
N LEU A 243 7.67 21.25 11.57
CA LEU A 243 8.51 21.51 10.39
C LEU A 243 9.98 21.09 10.63
N ASN A 244 10.35 20.84 11.88
CA ASN A 244 11.74 20.57 12.27
C ASN A 244 11.84 19.50 13.38
N PRO A 245 11.31 18.27 13.19
CA PRO A 245 11.28 17.25 14.24
C PRO A 245 12.67 16.98 14.83
N LYS A 246 12.74 16.92 16.16
CA LYS A 246 14.01 16.80 16.91
C LYS A 246 14.18 15.40 17.43
N LEU A 247 15.16 14.66 16.92
CA LEU A 247 15.52 13.33 17.41
C LEU A 247 15.80 13.39 18.92
N GLN A 248 15.13 12.51 19.68
CA GLN A 248 15.24 12.40 21.14
C GLN A 248 16.05 11.18 21.55
N SER A 249 15.83 10.05 20.89
CA SER A 249 16.59 8.81 21.04
C SER A 249 16.37 7.88 19.85
N GLU A 250 17.25 6.89 19.71
CA GLU A 250 17.05 5.73 18.85
C GLU A 250 16.95 4.47 19.72
N PHE A 251 15.77 3.85 19.74
CA PHE A 251 15.54 2.60 20.46
C PHE A 251 15.81 1.40 19.55
N LYS A 252 16.36 0.31 20.10
CA LYS A 252 16.56 -0.96 19.39
C LYS A 252 15.58 -2.00 19.90
N TRP A 253 14.61 -2.39 19.08
CA TRP A 253 13.69 -3.48 19.40
C TRP A 253 14.41 -4.84 19.42
N PRO A 254 13.93 -5.81 20.23
CA PRO A 254 14.52 -7.16 20.31
C PRO A 254 14.07 -8.10 19.18
N ALA A 255 13.22 -7.63 18.26
CA ALA A 255 12.71 -8.34 17.10
C ALA A 255 12.50 -7.36 15.93
N ASN A 256 12.23 -7.86 14.72
CA ASN A 256 11.73 -7.03 13.64
C ASN A 256 10.36 -6.43 14.03
N ILE A 257 10.20 -5.13 13.81
CA ILE A 257 8.93 -4.43 13.99
C ILE A 257 8.47 -3.91 12.63
N HIS A 258 7.24 -4.26 12.28
CA HIS A 258 6.66 -4.12 10.95
C HIS A 258 5.93 -2.78 10.80
N MET A 259 4.94 -2.54 11.66
CA MET A 259 4.27 -1.25 11.82
C MET A 259 4.32 -0.78 13.27
N VAL A 260 4.07 0.52 13.47
CA VAL A 260 4.07 1.17 14.78
C VAL A 260 2.89 2.11 14.94
N THR A 261 2.18 2.00 16.06
CA THR A 261 1.05 2.89 16.37
C THR A 261 1.32 3.57 17.71
N ILE A 262 1.27 4.91 17.73
CA ILE A 262 1.46 5.68 18.98
C ILE A 262 0.11 5.77 19.70
N SER A 263 0.10 5.55 21.02
CA SER A 263 -1.10 5.70 21.85
C SER A 263 -1.69 7.11 21.77
N PRO A 264 -3.01 7.31 21.94
CA PRO A 264 -3.66 8.63 21.84
C PRO A 264 -3.11 9.73 22.75
N ASN A 265 -2.46 9.34 23.86
CA ASN A 265 -1.80 10.24 24.80
C ASN A 265 -0.32 10.52 24.47
N GLY A 266 0.24 9.95 23.40
CA GLY A 266 1.64 10.12 22.99
C GLY A 266 2.67 9.49 23.93
N ARG A 267 2.29 8.51 24.76
CA ARG A 267 3.15 7.94 25.80
C ARG A 267 3.58 6.49 25.59
N ARG A 268 2.94 5.74 24.69
CA ARG A 268 3.34 4.37 24.32
C ARG A 268 3.43 4.23 22.81
N VAL A 269 4.31 3.37 22.34
CA VAL A 269 4.38 2.90 20.95
C VAL A 269 4.09 1.40 20.96
N TYR A 270 3.14 0.99 20.15
CA TYR A 270 2.74 -0.40 19.92
C TYR A 270 3.37 -0.85 18.60
N GLY A 271 4.32 -1.79 18.63
CA GLY A 271 5.05 -2.27 17.46
C GLY A 271 4.69 -3.71 17.11
N THR A 272 4.25 -3.98 15.89
CA THR A 272 3.82 -5.31 15.45
C THR A 272 5.01 -6.17 15.02
N GLU A 273 5.06 -7.44 15.47
CA GLU A 273 6.03 -8.42 14.98
C GLU A 273 5.33 -9.46 14.10
N VAL A 274 5.38 -9.25 12.78
CA VAL A 274 4.91 -10.22 11.78
C VAL A 274 6.04 -11.13 11.30
N VAL A 275 7.30 -10.64 11.23
CA VAL A 275 8.48 -11.39 10.76
C VAL A 275 9.29 -11.92 11.96
N PRO A 276 9.77 -13.18 11.96
CA PRO A 276 9.67 -14.18 10.90
C PRO A 276 8.43 -15.09 11.01
N GLY A 277 7.52 -14.85 11.96
CA GLY A 277 6.39 -15.74 12.24
C GLY A 277 5.47 -15.97 11.05
N LEU A 278 5.13 -14.91 10.31
CA LEU A 278 4.24 -14.89 9.13
C LEU A 278 3.01 -15.79 9.35
N GLY A 279 2.77 -16.75 8.45
CA GLY A 279 1.64 -17.68 8.51
C GLY A 279 1.68 -18.71 9.64
N SER A 280 2.77 -18.84 10.40
CA SER A 280 2.81 -19.69 11.60
C SER A 280 2.17 -19.05 12.83
N GLY A 281 1.84 -17.76 12.76
CA GLY A 281 1.29 -17.00 13.89
C GLY A 281 2.27 -16.75 15.04
N LYS A 282 3.55 -17.13 14.92
CA LYS A 282 4.56 -17.00 15.98
C LYS A 282 5.13 -15.58 16.16
N GLY A 283 4.26 -14.57 16.14
CA GLY A 283 4.59 -13.16 16.35
C GLY A 283 4.13 -12.64 17.72
N GLY A 284 3.99 -11.32 17.82
CA GLY A 284 3.32 -10.65 18.93
C GLY A 284 3.20 -9.15 18.74
N LEU A 285 2.65 -8.47 19.75
CA LEU A 285 2.61 -7.01 19.82
C LEU A 285 3.60 -6.53 20.89
N HIS A 286 4.59 -5.73 20.50
CA HIS A 286 5.57 -5.12 21.39
C HIS A 286 5.05 -3.78 21.91
N VAL A 287 5.42 -3.41 23.14
CA VAL A 287 5.06 -2.11 23.70
C VAL A 287 6.27 -1.38 24.28
N LEU A 288 6.43 -0.12 23.91
CA LEU A 288 7.50 0.78 24.36
C LEU A 288 6.89 2.01 25.03
N ASP A 289 7.21 2.24 26.30
CA ASP A 289 6.83 3.45 27.03
C ASP A 289 7.80 4.58 26.67
N ILE A 290 7.28 5.59 25.98
CA ILE A 290 7.96 6.81 25.55
C ILE A 290 7.55 8.03 26.41
N SER A 291 7.07 7.80 27.64
CA SER A 291 6.79 8.88 28.60
C SER A 291 7.98 9.85 28.75
N ASN A 292 9.21 9.34 28.67
CA ASN A 292 10.43 10.12 28.43
C ASN A 292 11.02 9.73 27.06
N MET A 293 10.88 10.59 26.05
CA MET A 293 11.32 10.32 24.68
C MET A 293 12.84 10.15 24.53
N LYS A 294 13.64 10.61 25.51
CA LYS A 294 15.11 10.42 25.55
C LYS A 294 15.52 9.14 26.30
N ARG A 295 14.61 8.50 27.02
CA ARG A 295 14.81 7.27 27.81
C ARG A 295 13.61 6.34 27.66
N PRO A 296 13.35 5.82 26.45
CA PRO A 296 12.23 4.92 26.21
C PRO A 296 12.42 3.59 26.97
N ARG A 297 11.33 3.03 27.48
CA ARG A 297 11.33 1.84 28.35
C ARG A 297 10.49 0.73 27.73
N TYR A 298 11.16 -0.35 27.33
CA TYR A 298 10.49 -1.53 26.77
C TYR A 298 9.63 -2.23 27.84
N LEU A 299 8.38 -2.57 27.50
CA LEU A 299 7.43 -3.23 28.40
C LEU A 299 7.31 -4.73 28.17
N GLY A 300 7.75 -5.21 27.00
CA GLY A 300 7.67 -6.61 26.60
C GLY A 300 6.94 -6.82 25.27
N ARG A 301 6.90 -8.09 24.87
CA ARG A 301 6.18 -8.66 23.73
C ARG A 301 4.96 -9.41 24.26
N PHE A 302 3.79 -9.13 23.71
CA PHE A 302 2.51 -9.68 24.14
C PHE A 302 1.96 -10.62 23.08
N GLY A 303 1.53 -11.80 23.52
CA GLY A 303 0.61 -12.65 22.76
C GLY A 303 -0.84 -12.37 23.16
N VAL A 304 -1.78 -13.10 22.56
CA VAL A 304 -3.22 -12.96 22.84
C VAL A 304 -3.64 -13.96 23.90
N THR A 305 -4.16 -13.47 25.02
CA THR A 305 -4.74 -14.28 26.09
C THR A 305 -6.20 -14.56 25.82
N ARG A 306 -6.58 -15.84 25.63
CA ARG A 306 -7.97 -16.24 25.39
C ARG A 306 -8.72 -16.46 26.72
N PRO A 307 -10.07 -16.52 26.72
CA PRO A 307 -10.86 -16.74 27.94
C PRO A 307 -10.54 -18.03 28.72
N ASN A 308 -9.90 -19.01 28.08
CA ASN A 308 -9.38 -20.22 28.73
C ASN A 308 -8.09 -19.99 29.55
N GLY A 309 -7.59 -18.75 29.65
CA GLY A 309 -6.39 -18.36 30.39
C GLY A 309 -5.06 -18.59 29.64
N LEU A 310 -5.09 -19.29 28.51
CA LEU A 310 -3.89 -19.55 27.71
C LEU A 310 -3.53 -18.33 26.85
N THR A 311 -2.23 -18.06 26.74
CA THR A 311 -1.67 -17.03 25.86
C THR A 311 -0.93 -17.70 24.71
N ALA A 312 -1.21 -17.29 23.48
CA ALA A 312 -0.55 -17.79 22.27
C ALA A 312 0.00 -16.63 21.42
N GLY A 313 0.98 -16.93 20.57
CA GLY A 313 1.45 -16.01 19.55
C GLY A 313 0.34 -15.64 18.54
N PHE A 314 0.52 -14.47 17.93
CA PHE A 314 -0.23 -14.03 16.76
C PHE A 314 0.66 -13.10 15.94
N THR A 315 0.43 -13.00 14.63
CA THR A 315 1.19 -12.11 13.73
C THR A 315 0.30 -10.95 13.28
N PRO A 316 0.14 -9.90 14.10
CA PRO A 316 -0.53 -8.68 13.68
C PRO A 316 0.33 -7.98 12.62
N HIS A 317 -0.31 -7.40 11.60
CA HIS A 317 0.36 -6.53 10.64
C HIS A 317 0.36 -5.08 11.16
N GLU A 318 -0.82 -4.57 11.48
CA GLU A 318 -1.06 -3.27 12.10
C GLU A 318 -2.04 -3.39 13.28
N VAL A 319 -2.03 -2.39 14.17
CA VAL A 319 -3.09 -2.18 15.16
C VAL A 319 -3.56 -0.73 15.19
N SER A 320 -4.86 -0.49 15.39
CA SER A 320 -5.40 0.79 15.83
C SER A 320 -5.83 0.72 17.29
N ILE A 321 -6.01 1.89 17.93
CA ILE A 321 -6.15 2.01 19.39
C ILE A 321 -7.37 2.88 19.71
N SER A 322 -8.21 2.46 20.67
CA SER A 322 -9.33 3.28 21.15
C SER A 322 -8.87 4.57 21.80
N HIS A 323 -9.74 5.58 21.83
CA HIS A 323 -9.46 6.91 22.39
C HIS A 323 -8.93 6.90 23.84
N ASP A 324 -9.30 5.88 24.63
CA ASP A 324 -8.92 5.68 26.03
C ASP A 324 -7.81 4.63 26.22
N GLU A 325 -7.25 4.12 25.13
CA GLU A 325 -6.20 3.10 25.08
C GLU A 325 -6.63 1.71 25.61
N ARG A 326 -7.88 1.49 26.04
CA ARG A 326 -8.34 0.20 26.61
C ARG A 326 -8.75 -0.85 25.58
N ARG A 327 -8.89 -0.49 24.30
CA ARG A 327 -9.02 -1.44 23.19
C ARG A 327 -7.90 -1.25 22.19
N ILE A 328 -7.37 -2.38 21.74
CA ILE A 328 -6.50 -2.47 20.58
C ILE A 328 -7.26 -3.29 19.55
N TYR A 329 -7.43 -2.75 18.35
CA TYR A 329 -8.01 -3.44 17.20
C TYR A 329 -6.85 -3.88 16.31
N ALA A 330 -6.60 -5.19 16.22
CA ALA A 330 -5.47 -5.73 15.49
C ALA A 330 -5.92 -6.39 14.19
N ALA A 331 -5.26 -6.07 13.09
CA ALA A 331 -5.37 -6.79 11.83
C ALA A 331 -4.34 -7.93 11.84
N VAL A 332 -4.78 -9.17 11.70
CA VAL A 332 -4.00 -10.38 12.05
C VAL A 332 -3.87 -11.33 10.86
N LEU A 333 -2.63 -11.60 10.46
CA LEU A 333 -2.30 -12.53 9.39
C LEU A 333 -2.50 -13.99 9.83
N ALA A 334 -1.97 -14.35 11.01
CA ALA A 334 -2.12 -15.68 11.56
C ALA A 334 -2.11 -15.69 13.10
N SER A 335 -2.55 -16.80 13.69
CA SER A 335 -2.45 -17.07 15.13
C SER A 335 -1.77 -18.42 15.35
N GLU A 336 -0.93 -18.52 16.39
CA GLU A 336 -0.16 -19.74 16.70
C GLU A 336 -1.07 -20.95 17.02
N THR A 337 -2.34 -20.72 17.33
CA THR A 337 -3.38 -21.75 17.47
C THR A 337 -3.94 -22.29 16.16
N GLY A 338 -3.54 -21.75 15.00
CA GLY A 338 -3.94 -22.24 13.67
C GLY A 338 -5.38 -21.94 13.25
N ASP A 339 -6.05 -21.01 13.93
CA ASP A 339 -7.48 -20.67 13.78
C ASP A 339 -7.78 -19.51 12.81
N VAL A 340 -6.75 -19.00 12.13
CA VAL A 340 -6.80 -17.93 11.13
C VAL A 340 -6.24 -18.48 9.80
N PRO A 341 -7.03 -18.53 8.70
CA PRO A 341 -6.56 -18.98 7.40
C PRO A 341 -5.47 -18.08 6.80
N VAL A 342 -4.52 -18.69 6.09
CA VAL A 342 -3.42 -18.00 5.39
C VAL A 342 -3.40 -18.48 3.94
N GLY A 343 -3.40 -17.54 2.99
CA GLY A 343 -3.58 -17.80 1.56
C GLY A 343 -2.33 -17.58 0.72
N ALA A 344 -2.56 -17.24 -0.56
CA ALA A 344 -1.49 -16.96 -1.52
C ALA A 344 -0.68 -15.68 -1.20
N SER A 345 0.48 -15.55 -1.86
CA SER A 345 1.27 -14.31 -1.82
C SER A 345 0.51 -13.14 -2.43
N ILE A 346 0.49 -12.02 -1.70
CA ILE A 346 -0.09 -10.74 -2.17
C ILE A 346 0.61 -10.14 -3.39
N LEU A 347 1.86 -10.56 -3.65
CA LEU A 347 2.67 -10.15 -4.82
C LEU A 347 2.70 -11.21 -5.93
N ALA A 348 1.88 -12.27 -5.83
CA ALA A 348 1.66 -13.15 -6.98
C ALA A 348 1.05 -12.35 -8.13
N SER A 349 1.55 -12.55 -9.35
CA SER A 349 1.12 -11.82 -10.55
C SER A 349 -0.08 -12.46 -11.26
N ASP A 350 -0.30 -13.75 -11.03
CA ASP A 350 -1.49 -14.50 -11.45
C ASP A 350 -1.85 -15.45 -10.30
N GLY A 351 -3.12 -15.51 -9.90
CA GLY A 351 -3.57 -16.21 -8.71
C GLY A 351 -4.74 -17.16 -8.97
N ASP A 352 -4.48 -18.46 -8.91
CA ASP A 352 -5.52 -19.51 -8.85
C ASP A 352 -5.89 -19.88 -7.39
N VAL A 353 -5.00 -19.57 -6.44
CA VAL A 353 -5.26 -19.62 -4.99
C VAL A 353 -5.54 -18.20 -4.51
N PRO A 354 -6.64 -17.94 -3.78
CA PRO A 354 -6.95 -16.60 -3.29
C PRO A 354 -5.98 -16.12 -2.20
N VAL A 355 -5.88 -14.81 -2.04
CA VAL A 355 -5.36 -14.19 -0.82
C VAL A 355 -6.43 -14.33 0.26
N GLU A 356 -6.09 -14.95 1.39
CA GLU A 356 -6.97 -15.02 2.56
C GLU A 356 -7.01 -13.68 3.28
N ASN A 357 -8.16 -13.30 3.84
CA ASN A 357 -8.32 -11.99 4.47
C ASN A 357 -7.86 -11.96 5.93
N GLY A 358 -7.38 -13.08 6.49
CA GLY A 358 -6.99 -13.21 7.90
C GLY A 358 -8.14 -12.91 8.88
N SER A 359 -7.84 -12.34 10.04
CA SER A 359 -8.83 -11.98 11.07
C SER A 359 -8.56 -10.61 11.68
N VAL A 360 -9.62 -9.95 12.15
CA VAL A 360 -9.51 -8.79 13.05
C VAL A 360 -9.76 -9.24 14.49
N TYR A 361 -8.86 -8.89 15.41
CA TYR A 361 -9.01 -9.15 16.84
C TYR A 361 -9.32 -7.87 17.60
N ILE A 362 -10.31 -7.92 18.51
CA ILE A 362 -10.55 -6.88 19.51
C ILE A 362 -9.88 -7.34 20.81
N LEU A 363 -8.89 -6.58 21.27
CA LEU A 363 -8.08 -6.90 22.44
C LEU A 363 -8.32 -5.90 23.57
N ASP A 364 -8.61 -6.40 24.77
CA ASP A 364 -8.63 -5.61 26.01
C ASP A 364 -7.19 -5.35 26.47
N ASN A 365 -6.84 -4.07 26.58
CA ASN A 365 -5.52 -3.56 26.96
C ASN A 365 -5.55 -2.91 28.37
N SER A 366 -6.64 -3.04 29.12
CA SER A 366 -6.83 -2.40 30.43
C SER A 366 -5.71 -2.72 31.43
N ASP A 367 -5.12 -3.92 31.38
CA ASP A 367 -3.99 -4.29 32.23
C ASP A 367 -2.77 -3.35 32.05
N ILE A 368 -2.49 -2.88 30.82
CA ILE A 368 -1.40 -1.91 30.53
C ILE A 368 -1.81 -0.48 30.87
N VAL A 369 -3.08 -0.12 30.64
CA VAL A 369 -3.62 1.21 30.95
C VAL A 369 -3.61 1.48 32.46
N ASP A 370 -4.10 0.52 33.25
CA ASP A 370 -4.18 0.59 34.70
C ASP A 370 -2.85 0.26 35.41
N GLY A 371 -1.81 -0.12 34.65
CA GLY A 371 -0.46 -0.40 35.19
C GLY A 371 -0.35 -1.69 36.00
N ARG A 372 -1.16 -2.72 35.70
CA ARG A 372 -1.17 -3.99 36.43
C ARG A 372 0.14 -4.76 36.22
N SER A 373 0.55 -5.50 37.25
CA SER A 373 1.70 -6.41 37.19
C SER A 373 1.40 -7.59 36.25
N GLN A 374 2.43 -8.04 35.51
CA GLN A 374 2.33 -9.10 34.51
C GLN A 374 1.14 -8.92 33.54
N PRO A 375 1.03 -7.77 32.84
CA PRO A 375 -0.15 -7.45 32.06
C PRO A 375 -0.42 -8.46 30.93
N LYS A 376 -1.66 -8.50 30.46
CA LYS A 376 -2.13 -9.35 29.35
C LYS A 376 -2.96 -8.52 28.38
N MET A 377 -2.91 -8.89 27.10
CA MET A 377 -3.87 -8.43 26.09
C MET A 377 -4.88 -9.56 25.90
N ARG A 378 -6.15 -9.32 26.23
CA ARG A 378 -7.16 -10.37 26.32
C ARG A 378 -8.08 -10.31 25.10
N LEU A 379 -8.34 -11.44 24.46
CA LEU A 379 -9.27 -11.49 23.32
C LEU A 379 -10.70 -11.22 23.82
N VAL A 380 -11.31 -10.16 23.31
CA VAL A 380 -12.72 -9.82 23.56
C VAL A 380 -13.61 -10.45 22.51
N GLY A 381 -13.25 -10.31 21.24
CA GLY A 381 -13.97 -10.85 20.08
C GLY A 381 -13.08 -10.91 18.84
N GLU A 382 -13.50 -11.71 17.86
CA GLU A 382 -12.81 -11.91 16.58
C GLU A 382 -13.79 -11.70 15.42
N ALA A 383 -13.38 -10.91 14.41
CA ALA A 383 -14.02 -10.86 13.10
C ALA A 383 -13.18 -11.70 12.11
N LYS A 384 -13.59 -12.95 11.88
CA LYS A 384 -12.97 -13.81 10.85
C LYS A 384 -13.17 -13.20 9.47
N GLN A 385 -12.15 -13.27 8.61
CA GLN A 385 -12.07 -12.58 7.31
C GLN A 385 -12.14 -11.04 7.42
N GLY A 386 -11.88 -10.47 8.61
CA GLY A 386 -11.98 -9.03 8.87
C GLY A 386 -10.92 -8.16 8.19
N GLY A 387 -9.80 -8.74 7.74
CA GLY A 387 -8.65 -8.01 7.19
C GLY A 387 -7.39 -8.21 8.04
N PHE A 388 -6.28 -8.55 7.38
CA PHE A 388 -5.00 -8.79 8.07
C PHE A 388 -4.03 -7.61 8.03
N HIS A 389 -4.15 -6.68 7.06
CA HIS A 389 -3.18 -5.62 6.80
C HIS A 389 -3.39 -4.43 7.73
N SER A 390 -4.61 -3.88 7.72
CA SER A 390 -4.99 -2.71 8.50
C SER A 390 -6.42 -2.82 9.01
N VAL A 391 -6.69 -2.20 10.17
CA VAL A 391 -8.04 -2.06 10.73
C VAL A 391 -8.16 -0.77 11.53
N VAL A 392 -9.19 0.02 11.26
CA VAL A 392 -9.43 1.34 11.88
C VAL A 392 -10.83 1.43 12.51
N PRO A 393 -11.00 2.20 13.60
CA PRO A 393 -12.31 2.42 14.20
C PRO A 393 -13.16 3.41 13.40
N ALA A 394 -14.47 3.17 13.38
CA ALA A 394 -15.48 3.99 12.75
C ALA A 394 -16.73 4.12 13.64
N SER A 395 -17.50 5.19 13.43
CA SER A 395 -18.74 5.48 14.15
C SER A 395 -19.78 5.94 13.14
N ILE A 396 -20.56 4.97 12.64
CA ILE A 396 -21.52 5.17 11.54
C ILE A 396 -22.90 5.30 12.17
N ASN A 397 -23.52 6.47 12.01
CA ASN A 397 -24.80 6.82 12.65
C ASN A 397 -24.81 6.60 14.19
N GLY A 398 -23.65 6.80 14.85
CA GLY A 398 -23.46 6.57 16.29
C GLY A 398 -23.28 5.10 16.70
N VAL A 399 -23.29 4.16 15.75
CA VAL A 399 -23.04 2.73 16.00
C VAL A 399 -21.56 2.44 15.75
N PRO A 400 -20.84 1.81 16.70
CA PRO A 400 -19.41 1.54 16.55
C PRO A 400 -19.17 0.43 15.52
N HIS A 401 -18.23 0.69 14.63
CA HIS A 401 -17.78 -0.21 13.59
C HIS A 401 -16.24 -0.23 13.53
N LEU A 402 -15.69 -1.23 12.85
CA LEU A 402 -14.33 -1.20 12.35
C LEU A 402 -14.39 -1.28 10.81
N VAL A 403 -13.42 -0.67 10.14
CA VAL A 403 -13.13 -0.94 8.72
C VAL A 403 -11.80 -1.66 8.67
N GLY A 404 -11.75 -2.84 8.05
CA GLY A 404 -10.53 -3.62 7.91
C GLY A 404 -10.35 -4.18 6.51
N ALA A 405 -9.11 -4.44 6.11
CA ALA A 405 -8.78 -5.06 4.83
C ALA A 405 -7.54 -5.96 4.93
N ALA A 406 -7.41 -6.86 3.96
CA ALA A 406 -6.12 -7.39 3.54
C ALA A 406 -5.45 -6.40 2.56
N GLU A 407 -4.37 -6.78 1.90
CA GLU A 407 -3.65 -5.91 0.96
C GLU A 407 -3.40 -6.55 -0.41
N LEU A 408 -3.28 -5.68 -1.43
CA LEU A 408 -2.83 -6.00 -2.79
C LEU A 408 -3.54 -7.23 -3.38
N GLY A 409 -2.78 -8.24 -3.82
CA GLY A 409 -3.24 -9.48 -4.45
C GLY A 409 -3.45 -9.39 -5.97
N ALA A 410 -3.15 -10.49 -6.68
CA ALA A 410 -3.58 -10.66 -8.07
C ALA A 410 -5.11 -10.54 -8.18
N CYS A 411 -5.59 -9.98 -9.31
CA CYS A 411 -7.02 -9.78 -9.60
C CYS A 411 -7.83 -11.07 -9.28
N PRO A 412 -8.86 -11.03 -8.40
CA PRO A 412 -9.63 -9.86 -7.96
C PRO A 412 -9.05 -9.03 -6.80
N GLY A 413 -7.81 -9.30 -6.36
CA GLY A 413 -7.15 -8.55 -5.29
C GLY A 413 -7.88 -8.66 -3.95
N THR A 414 -7.72 -7.63 -3.12
CA THR A 414 -8.32 -7.53 -1.79
C THR A 414 -9.03 -6.19 -1.61
N TRP A 415 -9.96 -6.13 -0.65
CA TRP A 415 -10.83 -4.96 -0.47
C TRP A 415 -11.33 -4.79 0.97
N PRO A 416 -11.85 -3.61 1.38
CA PRO A 416 -12.32 -3.37 2.74
C PRO A 416 -13.67 -4.02 3.05
N ARG A 417 -13.83 -4.43 4.31
CA ARG A 417 -15.10 -4.82 4.93
C ARG A 417 -15.45 -3.92 6.10
N ILE A 418 -16.74 -3.69 6.26
CA ILE A 418 -17.34 -2.94 7.35
C ILE A 418 -17.80 -3.95 8.41
N ILE A 419 -17.25 -3.83 9.62
CA ILE A 419 -17.45 -4.76 10.73
C ILE A 419 -18.23 -4.03 11.81
N ASN A 420 -19.45 -4.46 12.12
CA ASN A 420 -20.19 -3.95 13.27
C ASN A 420 -19.61 -4.51 14.57
N ILE A 421 -19.40 -3.64 15.56
CA ILE A 421 -18.87 -3.99 16.89
C ILE A 421 -19.75 -3.42 18.01
N ALA A 422 -21.06 -3.27 17.77
CA ALA A 422 -22.00 -2.85 18.81
C ALA A 422 -22.05 -3.84 19.99
N ASP A 423 -21.83 -5.13 19.70
CA ASP A 423 -21.32 -6.11 20.66
C ASP A 423 -19.88 -6.47 20.29
N GLU A 424 -18.90 -5.94 21.04
CA GLU A 424 -17.48 -6.20 20.82
C GLU A 424 -17.05 -7.66 21.03
N LYS A 425 -17.91 -8.50 21.64
CA LYS A 425 -17.66 -9.94 21.77
C LYS A 425 -18.11 -10.74 20.56
N ASN A 426 -19.02 -10.19 19.75
CA ASN A 426 -19.52 -10.81 18.53
C ASN A 426 -19.38 -9.87 17.30
N PRO A 427 -18.13 -9.50 16.90
CA PRO A 427 -17.91 -8.68 15.72
C PRO A 427 -18.52 -9.31 14.45
N LYS A 428 -19.26 -8.52 13.67
CA LYS A 428 -19.96 -9.03 12.49
C LYS A 428 -19.63 -8.21 11.25
N ILE A 429 -19.10 -8.83 10.20
CA ILE A 429 -19.06 -8.22 8.87
C ILE A 429 -20.50 -7.93 8.41
N VAL A 430 -20.78 -6.68 8.08
CA VAL A 430 -22.11 -6.19 7.65
C VAL A 430 -22.15 -5.71 6.21
N GLY A 431 -21.00 -5.34 5.63
CA GLY A 431 -20.88 -4.96 4.22
C GLY A 431 -19.43 -5.06 3.72
N GLU A 432 -19.27 -5.06 2.40
CA GLU A 432 -17.96 -5.04 1.72
C GLU A 432 -17.98 -3.98 0.63
N PHE A 433 -16.90 -3.21 0.50
CA PHE A 433 -16.73 -2.29 -0.64
C PHE A 433 -15.91 -2.99 -1.72
N LYS A 434 -16.46 -3.18 -2.92
CA LYS A 434 -15.74 -3.78 -4.06
C LYS A 434 -15.80 -2.85 -5.26
N LEU A 435 -14.67 -2.70 -5.94
CA LEU A 435 -14.63 -2.17 -7.30
C LEU A 435 -15.07 -3.25 -8.29
N GLN A 436 -15.42 -2.85 -9.52
CA GLN A 436 -15.65 -3.81 -10.61
C GLN A 436 -14.39 -4.67 -10.88
N MET A 437 -13.19 -4.14 -10.68
CA MET A 437 -11.93 -4.89 -10.70
C MET A 437 -11.77 -5.94 -9.59
N ASN A 438 -12.60 -5.93 -8.55
CA ASN A 438 -12.60 -6.92 -7.47
C ASN A 438 -13.61 -8.07 -7.71
N ILE A 439 -14.04 -8.26 -8.95
CA ILE A 439 -14.94 -9.33 -9.39
C ILE A 439 -14.16 -10.26 -10.33
N LYS A 440 -14.12 -11.57 -10.02
CA LYS A 440 -13.27 -12.54 -10.72
C LYS A 440 -13.61 -12.64 -12.22
N GLU A 441 -14.89 -12.58 -12.54
CA GLU A 441 -15.42 -12.64 -13.90
C GLU A 441 -14.97 -11.42 -14.71
N ASN A 442 -14.90 -10.25 -14.09
CA ASN A 442 -14.39 -9.03 -14.72
C ASN A 442 -12.87 -9.10 -14.94
N CYS A 443 -12.11 -9.65 -13.98
CA CYS A 443 -10.68 -9.91 -14.15
C CYS A 443 -10.40 -10.81 -15.36
N ASP A 444 -11.20 -11.87 -15.54
CA ASP A 444 -11.06 -12.78 -16.67
C ASP A 444 -11.47 -12.13 -17.99
N ALA A 445 -12.53 -11.31 -17.98
CA ALA A 445 -13.08 -10.65 -19.18
C ALA A 445 -12.15 -9.59 -19.81
N ILE A 446 -11.18 -9.04 -19.07
CA ILE A 446 -10.23 -8.05 -19.58
C ILE A 446 -8.88 -8.65 -20.04
N ARG A 447 -8.65 -9.96 -19.84
CA ARG A 447 -7.37 -10.60 -20.24
C ARG A 447 -7.19 -10.57 -21.75
N PHE A 448 -5.93 -10.39 -22.17
CA PHE A 448 -5.54 -10.53 -23.58
C PHE A 448 -5.42 -12.00 -23.97
N THR A 449 -5.01 -12.87 -23.05
CA THR A 449 -5.00 -14.33 -23.22
C THR A 449 -5.82 -15.00 -22.10
N PRO A 450 -6.97 -15.62 -22.42
CA PRO A 450 -7.72 -16.44 -21.47
C PRO A 450 -6.86 -17.58 -20.90
N ARG A 451 -6.92 -17.84 -19.58
CA ARG A 451 -6.10 -18.89 -18.94
C ARG A 451 -6.23 -20.28 -19.58
N LYS A 452 -7.42 -20.60 -20.13
CA LYS A 452 -7.71 -21.87 -20.79
C LYS A 452 -7.07 -22.02 -22.19
N GLU A 453 -6.62 -20.92 -22.77
CA GLU A 453 -6.02 -20.86 -24.11
C GLU A 453 -4.50 -20.78 -24.07
N ASP A 454 -3.89 -20.54 -22.90
CA ASP A 454 -2.44 -20.52 -22.72
C ASP A 454 -1.87 -21.95 -22.51
N PRO A 455 -1.17 -22.54 -23.50
CA PRO A 455 -0.56 -23.85 -23.34
C PRO A 455 0.67 -23.84 -22.42
N TYR A 456 1.17 -22.66 -22.05
CA TYR A 456 2.34 -22.49 -21.18
C TYR A 456 1.99 -22.27 -19.71
N ALA A 457 0.71 -22.14 -19.35
CA ALA A 457 0.23 -21.69 -18.04
C ALA A 457 0.89 -22.37 -16.82
N SER A 458 1.25 -23.66 -16.92
CA SER A 458 1.96 -24.41 -15.88
C SER A 458 3.45 -24.67 -16.15
N PHE A 459 3.91 -24.59 -17.42
CA PHE A 459 5.29 -24.92 -17.81
C PHE A 459 6.20 -23.70 -17.87
N ILE A 460 5.69 -22.57 -18.39
CA ILE A 460 6.34 -21.26 -18.39
C ILE A 460 5.26 -20.23 -18.03
N PRO A 461 4.93 -20.06 -16.73
CA PRO A 461 3.88 -19.13 -16.32
C PRO A 461 4.24 -17.69 -16.68
N ILE A 462 3.50 -17.10 -17.61
CA ILE A 462 3.70 -15.72 -18.08
C ILE A 462 2.48 -14.89 -17.70
N PRO A 463 2.61 -13.85 -16.86
CA PRO A 463 1.48 -12.99 -16.50
C PRO A 463 0.92 -12.29 -17.74
N ASP A 464 -0.41 -12.26 -17.85
CA ASP A 464 -1.13 -11.48 -18.86
C ASP A 464 -0.69 -10.00 -18.80
N ILE A 465 -0.72 -9.29 -19.92
CA ILE A 465 -0.27 -7.89 -19.99
C ILE A 465 -1.06 -6.98 -19.02
N THR A 466 -2.34 -7.29 -18.75
CA THR A 466 -3.16 -6.57 -17.77
C THR A 466 -2.66 -6.70 -16.33
N ALA A 467 -1.98 -7.80 -16.00
CA ALA A 467 -1.39 -8.03 -14.68
C ALA A 467 -0.04 -7.31 -14.47
N ARG A 468 0.50 -6.62 -15.49
CA ARG A 468 1.81 -5.95 -15.48
C ARG A 468 1.75 -4.46 -15.19
N LEU A 469 0.68 -4.00 -14.55
CA LEU A 469 0.46 -2.59 -14.20
C LEU A 469 0.63 -2.34 -12.69
N GLY A 470 0.17 -3.28 -11.87
CA GLY A 470 0.09 -3.20 -10.41
C GLY A 470 -1.24 -3.76 -9.91
N ALA A 471 -1.29 -4.23 -8.67
CA ALA A 471 -2.53 -4.75 -8.09
C ALA A 471 -3.60 -3.64 -7.91
N VAL A 472 -4.87 -4.03 -8.06
CA VAL A 472 -6.03 -3.17 -7.75
C VAL A 472 -6.72 -3.76 -6.52
N GLY A 473 -6.14 -3.48 -5.37
CA GLY A 473 -6.60 -3.95 -4.06
C GLY A 473 -6.11 -3.04 -2.96
N SER A 474 -6.70 -3.15 -1.77
CA SER A 474 -6.41 -2.29 -0.62
C SER A 474 -4.92 -2.17 -0.30
N HIS A 475 -4.52 -1.03 0.27
CA HIS A 475 -3.30 -0.89 1.06
C HIS A 475 -3.54 0.25 2.06
N PHE A 476 -3.85 -0.10 3.32
CA PHE A 476 -4.65 0.72 4.24
C PHE A 476 -6.10 0.94 3.78
N ASN A 477 -6.95 1.44 4.69
CA ASN A 477 -8.40 1.54 4.49
C ASN A 477 -9.05 2.53 5.49
N ASP A 478 -8.54 3.77 5.52
CA ASP A 478 -8.94 4.79 6.49
C ASP A 478 -10.38 5.31 6.33
N VAL A 479 -10.83 6.10 7.31
CA VAL A 479 -12.12 6.79 7.32
C VAL A 479 -11.94 8.30 7.55
N ASP A 480 -12.94 9.10 7.22
CA ASP A 480 -12.91 10.56 7.39
C ASP A 480 -12.86 11.03 8.84
N ASP A 481 -13.69 10.44 9.71
CA ASP A 481 -13.67 10.69 11.15
C ASP A 481 -14.09 9.43 11.88
N ALA A 482 -13.18 8.84 12.67
CA ALA A 482 -13.45 7.65 13.48
C ALA A 482 -14.60 7.83 14.50
N ARG A 483 -14.97 9.07 14.84
CA ARG A 483 -16.04 9.40 15.80
C ARG A 483 -17.36 9.79 15.13
N ASN A 484 -17.36 10.11 13.84
CA ASN A 484 -18.52 10.65 13.11
C ASN A 484 -18.45 10.31 11.60
N THR A 485 -18.27 9.02 11.31
CA THR A 485 -17.88 8.51 10.00
C THR A 485 -18.97 8.70 8.95
N ARG A 486 -18.61 9.30 7.82
CA ARG A 486 -19.41 9.32 6.58
C ARG A 486 -18.71 8.62 5.43
N LEU A 487 -17.38 8.68 5.39
CA LEU A 487 -16.58 8.28 4.24
C LEU A 487 -15.51 7.26 4.60
N GLY A 488 -15.38 6.27 3.72
CA GLY A 488 -14.17 5.48 3.55
C GLY A 488 -13.23 6.18 2.58
N LEU A 489 -11.95 6.22 2.93
CA LEU A 489 -10.87 6.86 2.19
C LEU A 489 -9.82 5.79 1.91
N PHE A 490 -10.02 5.01 0.86
CA PHE A 490 -9.37 3.72 0.67
C PHE A 490 -8.34 3.79 -0.47
N PRO A 491 -7.03 3.72 -0.19
CA PRO A 491 -6.02 3.46 -1.22
C PRO A 491 -6.19 2.04 -1.77
N PHE A 492 -6.27 1.92 -3.09
CA PHE A 492 -6.42 0.68 -3.85
C PHE A 492 -5.18 0.40 -4.71
N PHE A 493 -4.00 0.81 -4.22
CA PHE A 493 -2.72 0.73 -4.93
C PHE A 493 -2.78 1.33 -6.34
N ALA A 494 -2.67 0.54 -7.41
CA ALA A 494 -2.76 1.03 -8.79
C ALA A 494 -4.16 1.56 -9.16
N GLY A 495 -5.17 1.22 -8.37
CA GLY A 495 -6.51 1.81 -8.40
C GLY A 495 -6.57 3.24 -7.84
N GLY A 496 -5.49 3.83 -7.34
CA GLY A 496 -5.48 5.16 -6.71
C GLY A 496 -6.26 5.20 -5.40
N VAL A 497 -6.74 6.38 -4.99
CA VAL A 497 -7.56 6.55 -3.78
C VAL A 497 -9.06 6.56 -4.13
N ARG A 498 -9.84 5.76 -3.41
CA ARG A 498 -11.28 5.54 -3.56
C ARG A 498 -12.03 6.20 -2.41
N ILE A 499 -13.13 6.88 -2.72
CA ILE A 499 -13.92 7.65 -1.76
C ILE A 499 -15.33 7.09 -1.73
N VAL A 500 -15.72 6.59 -0.57
CA VAL A 500 -16.84 5.65 -0.42
C VAL A 500 -17.81 6.15 0.64
N ASP A 501 -19.08 6.31 0.29
CA ASP A 501 -20.15 6.59 1.25
C ASP A 501 -20.40 5.35 2.12
N LEU A 502 -20.19 5.50 3.44
CA LEU A 502 -20.35 4.45 4.44
C LEU A 502 -21.63 4.61 5.28
N ARG A 503 -22.49 5.59 4.97
CA ARG A 503 -23.68 5.91 5.80
C ARG A 503 -24.68 4.75 5.90
N ASP A 504 -24.74 3.89 4.87
CA ASP A 504 -25.29 2.53 4.98
C ASP A 504 -24.11 1.54 5.06
N PRO A 505 -23.79 1.00 6.26
CA PRO A 505 -22.65 0.09 6.44
C PRO A 505 -22.86 -1.27 5.75
N THR A 506 -24.08 -1.56 5.27
CA THR A 506 -24.37 -2.79 4.51
C THR A 506 -24.19 -2.63 3.00
N LYS A 507 -24.13 -1.39 2.51
CA LYS A 507 -24.01 -1.05 1.08
C LYS A 507 -23.04 0.12 0.86
N PRO A 508 -21.76 -0.05 1.25
CA PRO A 508 -20.75 0.98 1.01
C PRO A 508 -20.59 1.21 -0.50
N VAL A 509 -20.64 2.46 -0.95
CA VAL A 509 -20.71 2.79 -2.39
C VAL A 509 -19.75 3.91 -2.78
N GLU A 510 -19.06 3.75 -3.91
CA GLU A 510 -18.15 4.79 -4.41
C GLU A 510 -18.93 6.05 -4.82
N VAL A 511 -18.42 7.20 -4.37
CA VAL A 511 -18.93 8.53 -4.69
C VAL A 511 -17.86 9.47 -5.26
N GLY A 512 -16.59 9.06 -5.23
CA GLY A 512 -15.50 9.71 -5.95
C GLY A 512 -14.20 8.90 -5.91
N TYR A 513 -13.19 9.35 -6.65
CA TYR A 513 -11.86 8.74 -6.67
C TYR A 513 -10.80 9.72 -7.20
N TYR A 514 -9.53 9.41 -6.95
CA TYR A 514 -8.38 10.09 -7.53
C TYR A 514 -7.25 9.09 -7.84
N LYS A 515 -6.93 8.90 -9.12
CA LYS A 515 -5.70 8.26 -9.62
C LYS A 515 -4.73 9.36 -10.08
N PRO A 516 -3.47 9.40 -9.63
CA PRO A 516 -2.61 10.55 -9.83
C PRO A 516 -1.94 10.62 -11.23
N GLY A 517 -2.09 9.58 -12.06
CA GLY A 517 -1.34 9.43 -13.31
C GLY A 517 -0.10 8.57 -13.09
N ALA A 518 1.04 8.97 -13.67
CA ALA A 518 2.34 8.32 -13.48
C ALA A 518 3.47 9.35 -13.39
N ASN A 519 4.58 8.98 -12.73
CA ASN A 519 5.81 9.77 -12.72
C ASN A 519 7.04 8.87 -12.94
N PRO A 520 7.36 8.54 -14.21
CA PRO A 520 8.46 7.63 -14.56
C PRO A 520 9.84 8.13 -14.12
N ASP A 521 10.81 7.22 -14.11
CA ASP A 521 12.26 7.52 -14.05
C ASP A 521 12.73 8.28 -12.79
N THR A 522 11.92 8.27 -11.73
CA THR A 522 12.28 8.81 -10.41
C THR A 522 13.43 8.03 -9.77
N PRO A 523 14.34 8.67 -9.00
CA PRO A 523 15.56 8.03 -8.51
C PRO A 523 15.33 6.87 -7.52
N LEU A 524 14.14 6.77 -6.91
CA LEU A 524 13.77 5.70 -5.96
C LEU A 524 12.71 4.73 -6.52
N SER A 525 12.27 4.88 -7.77
CA SER A 525 11.31 3.92 -8.40
C SER A 525 11.56 3.62 -9.88
N GLY A 526 12.49 4.32 -10.56
CA GLY A 526 12.84 4.04 -11.96
C GLY A 526 13.74 2.82 -12.14
N ASN A 527 14.36 2.72 -13.32
CA ASN A 527 15.27 1.65 -13.74
C ASN A 527 14.66 0.23 -13.78
N GLY A 528 13.35 0.07 -13.59
CA GLY A 528 12.68 -1.25 -13.61
C GLY A 528 13.05 -2.17 -12.46
N LEU A 529 13.47 -1.61 -11.30
CA LEU A 529 13.93 -2.37 -10.13
C LEU A 529 12.86 -2.51 -9.03
N ASN A 530 11.60 -2.20 -9.32
CA ASN A 530 10.50 -2.26 -8.36
C ASN A 530 10.10 -3.72 -8.07
N TRP A 531 9.98 -4.06 -6.78
CA TRP A 531 9.59 -5.40 -6.32
C TRP A 531 8.08 -5.52 -6.00
N THR A 532 7.34 -4.42 -6.00
CA THR A 532 5.90 -4.36 -5.64
C THR A 532 4.95 -4.76 -6.78
N GLY A 533 5.47 -4.99 -8.00
CA GLY A 533 4.66 -5.18 -9.20
C GLY A 533 4.05 -3.91 -9.79
N LEU A 534 4.30 -2.73 -9.20
CA LEU A 534 3.90 -1.44 -9.78
C LEU A 534 4.75 -1.12 -11.02
N ASN A 535 4.07 -0.69 -12.09
CA ASN A 535 4.70 -0.24 -13.32
C ASN A 535 4.78 1.30 -13.37
N ASP A 536 5.85 1.85 -12.80
CA ASP A 536 6.14 3.29 -12.67
C ASP A 536 6.15 4.05 -14.01
N GLN A 537 6.42 3.34 -15.10
CA GLN A 537 6.53 3.89 -16.45
C GLN A 537 5.17 4.29 -17.05
N VAL A 538 4.07 3.79 -16.49
CA VAL A 538 2.73 3.93 -17.08
C VAL A 538 1.62 4.24 -16.07
N THR A 539 1.80 3.95 -14.78
CA THR A 539 0.84 4.23 -13.71
C THR A 539 1.58 4.50 -12.40
N ASP A 540 0.86 4.97 -11.38
CA ASP A 540 1.34 5.08 -10.01
C ASP A 540 0.47 4.25 -9.04
N GLY A 541 1.00 3.98 -7.84
CA GLY A 541 0.30 3.28 -6.78
C GLY A 541 0.15 4.14 -5.53
N CYS A 542 -1.04 4.20 -4.94
CA CYS A 542 -1.26 4.92 -3.68
C CYS A 542 -1.33 3.92 -2.50
N MET A 543 -0.43 4.08 -1.52
CA MET A 543 -0.14 3.09 -0.47
C MET A 543 -0.06 3.69 0.94
N SER A 544 -0.42 4.96 1.12
CA SER A 544 -0.31 5.65 2.42
C SER A 544 -1.61 5.57 3.21
N HIS A 545 -1.54 5.77 4.54
CA HIS A 545 -2.74 6.24 5.25
C HIS A 545 -3.30 7.52 4.62
N VAL A 546 -4.60 7.75 4.82
CA VAL A 546 -5.31 8.91 4.29
C VAL A 546 -5.86 9.77 5.44
N ARG A 547 -5.50 11.05 5.45
CA ARG A 547 -6.01 12.03 6.42
C ARG A 547 -7.22 12.75 5.85
N TYR A 548 -8.26 12.97 6.65
CA TYR A 548 -9.23 14.04 6.43
C TYR A 548 -9.03 15.17 7.45
N VAL A 549 -9.29 16.41 7.04
CA VAL A 549 -9.20 17.61 7.89
C VAL A 549 -10.59 18.25 7.97
N PRO A 550 -11.41 17.94 8.99
CA PRO A 550 -12.82 18.33 9.06
C PRO A 550 -13.09 19.83 8.89
N GLU A 551 -12.17 20.68 9.36
CA GLU A 551 -12.28 22.14 9.32
C GLU A 551 -12.19 22.70 7.89
N SER A 552 -11.54 21.98 6.98
CA SER A 552 -11.30 22.42 5.59
C SER A 552 -11.92 21.50 4.54
N GLY A 553 -12.27 20.26 4.90
CA GLY A 553 -12.71 19.26 3.94
C GLY A 553 -11.58 18.67 3.07
N HIS A 554 -10.32 19.03 3.34
CA HIS A 554 -9.16 18.50 2.64
C HIS A 554 -8.90 17.03 3.00
N ILE A 555 -8.45 16.27 2.00
CA ILE A 555 -8.04 14.87 2.08
C ILE A 555 -6.56 14.80 1.67
N TRP A 556 -5.70 14.20 2.49
CA TRP A 556 -4.26 14.08 2.24
C TRP A 556 -3.84 12.63 2.09
N PHE A 557 -2.99 12.34 1.09
CA PHE A 557 -2.42 11.01 0.84
C PHE A 557 -1.09 11.13 0.10
N ALA A 558 -0.33 10.04 0.03
CA ALA A 558 0.88 9.91 -0.77
C ALA A 558 0.78 8.71 -1.73
N CYS A 559 1.36 8.87 -2.92
CA CYS A 559 1.48 7.81 -3.92
C CYS A 559 2.95 7.67 -4.34
N VAL A 560 3.35 6.46 -4.73
CA VAL A 560 4.74 6.00 -4.80
C VAL A 560 5.62 6.94 -5.60
N THR A 561 5.24 7.25 -6.83
CA THR A 561 6.03 8.06 -7.77
C THR A 561 5.61 9.52 -7.82
N THR A 562 4.31 9.82 -7.71
CA THR A 562 3.75 11.17 -7.88
C THR A 562 3.77 12.02 -6.60
N GLY A 563 4.04 11.42 -5.44
CA GLY A 563 4.29 12.12 -4.18
C GLY A 563 3.04 12.47 -3.37
N PHE A 564 3.10 13.58 -2.63
CA PHE A 564 2.08 14.03 -1.68
C PHE A 564 1.00 14.87 -2.35
N HIS A 565 -0.25 14.58 -2.01
CA HIS A 565 -1.43 15.19 -2.60
C HIS A 565 -2.38 15.74 -1.53
N VAL A 566 -2.98 16.89 -1.83
CA VAL A 566 -4.15 17.42 -1.14
C VAL A 566 -5.28 17.53 -2.15
N ILE A 567 -6.37 16.80 -1.93
CA ILE A 567 -7.62 16.90 -2.71
C ILE A 567 -8.76 17.35 -1.80
N GLU A 568 -9.91 17.69 -2.38
CA GLU A 568 -11.14 17.92 -1.63
C GLU A 568 -12.37 17.47 -2.42
N LEU A 569 -13.44 17.16 -1.69
CA LEU A 569 -14.74 16.80 -2.22
C LEU A 569 -15.38 17.98 -2.98
N ASN A 570 -15.99 17.71 -4.13
CA ASN A 570 -16.78 18.71 -4.84
C ASN A 570 -17.93 19.24 -3.93
N PRO A 571 -18.29 20.54 -3.99
CA PRO A 571 -19.28 21.12 -3.09
C PRO A 571 -20.64 20.42 -3.10
N ASP A 572 -21.11 19.97 -4.28
CA ASP A 572 -22.32 19.17 -4.44
C ASP A 572 -22.23 17.83 -3.68
N LEU A 573 -21.10 17.13 -3.82
CA LEU A 573 -20.87 15.87 -3.11
C LEU A 573 -20.83 16.08 -1.59
N ARG A 574 -20.23 17.16 -1.09
CA ARG A 574 -20.26 17.53 0.34
C ARG A 574 -21.70 17.69 0.84
N ALA A 575 -22.54 18.39 0.06
CA ALA A 575 -23.95 18.59 0.40
C ALA A 575 -24.75 17.26 0.37
N ARG A 576 -24.60 16.44 -0.68
CA ARG A 576 -25.24 15.12 -0.81
C ARG A 576 -24.87 14.15 0.32
N LEU A 577 -23.64 14.24 0.83
CA LEU A 577 -23.15 13.44 1.95
C LEU A 577 -23.55 13.99 3.33
N GLY A 578 -24.11 15.19 3.42
CA GLY A 578 -24.49 15.81 4.69
C GLY A 578 -23.28 16.23 5.52
N PHE A 579 -22.22 16.73 4.88
CA PHE A 579 -21.15 17.46 5.57
C PHE A 579 -21.56 18.91 5.84
N PRO A 580 -21.04 19.54 6.92
CA PRO A 580 -21.13 20.98 7.07
C PRO A 580 -20.41 21.69 5.91
N THR A 581 -20.95 22.85 5.53
CA THR A 581 -20.28 23.80 4.65
C THR A 581 -19.03 24.33 5.34
N VAL A 582 -17.89 24.20 4.66
CA VAL A 582 -16.63 24.85 5.04
C VAL A 582 -16.73 26.33 4.66
N LYS A 583 -16.14 27.21 5.48
CA LYS A 583 -16.07 28.66 5.22
C LYS A 583 -14.81 29.04 4.44
#